data_AF-A0A7N5KA08-F1
#
_entry.id   AF-A0A7N5KA08-F1
#
_cell.length_a   1.000
_cell.length_b   1.000
_cell.length_c   1.000
_cell.angle_alpha   90.00
_cell.angle_beta   90.00
_cell.angle_gamma   90.00
#
_symmetry.space_group_name_H-M   'P 1'
#
loop_
_entity.id
_entity.type
_entity.pdbx_description
1 polymer ?
#
loop_
_entity_poly.entity_id
_entity_poly.type
_entity_poly.pdbx_seq_one_letter_code
_entity_poly.pdbx_strand_id
1 'polypeptide(L)'
;FSLFKGLCLAFVESNFNISKVNENADGSFDYGIFQINSHYWCNDYRSHSENIYHEDCQDLLSPSLLSSIICAKKIVSGAGGMKNW
;
A
#
# COMPACT_ATOMS: atom_id res chain seq x y z
N PHE A 1 5.33 11.90 -5.47
CA PHE A 1 4.60 11.89 -4.18
C PHE A 1 4.86 13.21 -3.45
N SER A 2 3.83 14.03 -3.21
CA SER A 2 3.93 15.29 -2.45
C SER A 2 3.10 15.20 -1.16
N LEU A 3 3.38 16.07 -0.18
CA LEU A 3 2.72 16.03 1.13
C LEU A 3 1.18 16.05 1.02
N PHE A 4 0.63 17.00 0.26
CA PHE A 4 -0.83 17.11 0.09
C PHE A 4 -1.45 15.89 -0.61
N LYS A 5 -0.77 15.32 -1.61
CA LYS A 5 -1.25 14.11 -2.30
C LYS A 5 -1.26 12.91 -1.35
N GLY A 6 -0.21 12.74 -0.55
CA GLY A 6 -0.14 11.67 0.44
C GLY A 6 -1.20 11.80 1.53
N LEU A 7 -1.45 13.01 2.04
CA LEU A 7 -2.50 13.25 3.04
C LEU A 7 -3.91 12.98 2.50
N CYS A 8 -4.21 13.44 1.28
CA CYS A 8 -5.50 13.18 0.64
C CYS A 8 -5.70 11.68 0.40
N LEU A 9 -4.68 10.99 -0.08
CA LEU A 9 -4.72 9.55 -0.31
C LEU A 9 -4.97 8.78 0.99
N ALA A 10 -4.19 9.06 2.04
CA ALA A 10 -4.37 8.42 3.34
C ALA A 10 -5.79 8.61 3.92
N PHE A 11 -6.37 9.79 3.72
CA PHE A 11 -7.74 10.06 4.16
C PHE A 11 -8.77 9.26 3.37
N VAL A 12 -8.71 9.29 2.05
CA VAL A 12 -9.69 8.62 1.18
C VAL A 12 -9.60 7.10 1.32
N GLU A 13 -8.38 6.55 1.35
CA GLU A 13 -8.17 5.11 1.35
C GLU A 13 -8.47 4.46 2.70
N SER A 14 -8.03 5.07 3.80
CA SER A 14 -8.07 4.43 5.12
C SER A 14 -8.67 5.27 6.22
N ASN A 15 -9.08 6.51 5.95
CA ASN A 15 -9.41 7.49 6.98
C ASN A 15 -8.30 7.59 8.04
N PHE A 16 -7.03 7.59 7.57
CA PHE A 16 -5.81 7.56 8.39
C PHE A 16 -5.65 6.34 9.31
N ASN A 17 -6.39 5.25 9.08
CA ASN A 17 -6.25 4.02 9.85
C ASN A 17 -5.03 3.22 9.36
N ILE A 18 -3.96 3.27 10.15
CA ILE A 18 -2.68 2.60 9.87
C ILE A 18 -2.77 1.06 9.86
N SER A 19 -3.79 0.49 10.50
CA SER A 19 -3.98 -0.96 10.64
C SER A 19 -5.13 -1.48 9.79
N LYS A 20 -5.66 -0.68 8.85
CA LYS A 20 -6.72 -1.10 7.94
C LYS A 20 -6.20 -2.19 7.01
N VAL A 21 -6.94 -3.29 6.94
CA VAL A 21 -6.73 -4.38 5.96
C VAL A 21 -8.07 -4.64 5.30
N ASN A 22 -8.07 -4.66 3.97
CA ASN A 22 -9.27 -4.92 3.16
C ASN A 22 -9.03 -6.13 2.25
N GLU A 23 -10.00 -7.02 2.15
CA GLU A 23 -9.96 -8.15 1.21
C GLU A 23 -10.63 -7.77 -0.10
N ASN A 24 -10.01 -8.12 -1.22
CA ASN A 24 -10.50 -7.89 -2.56
C ASN A 24 -11.17 -9.13 -3.15
N ALA A 25 -11.99 -8.94 -4.18
CA ALA A 25 -12.73 -10.03 -4.82
C ALA A 25 -11.83 -11.08 -5.49
N ASP A 26 -10.59 -10.73 -5.81
CA ASP A 26 -9.58 -11.64 -6.37
C ASP A 26 -8.79 -12.40 -5.28
N GLY A 27 -9.10 -12.17 -4.01
CA GLY A 27 -8.43 -12.77 -2.85
C GLY A 27 -7.13 -12.05 -2.45
N SER A 28 -6.75 -10.97 -3.13
CA SER A 28 -5.67 -10.09 -2.66
C SER A 28 -6.14 -9.21 -1.50
N PHE A 29 -5.20 -8.58 -0.81
CA PHE A 29 -5.49 -7.72 0.34
C PHE A 29 -4.80 -6.36 0.20
N ASP A 30 -5.48 -5.31 0.64
CA ASP A 30 -4.92 -3.95 0.70
C ASP A 30 -4.52 -3.60 2.13
N TYR A 31 -3.27 -3.14 2.29
CA TYR A 31 -2.65 -2.97 3.60
C TYR A 31 -2.38 -1.51 3.95
N GLY A 32 -2.71 -1.18 5.19
CA GLY A 32 -2.24 0.00 5.90
C GLY A 32 -2.83 1.31 5.39
N ILE A 33 -2.17 2.39 5.78
CA ILE A 33 -2.67 3.76 5.63
C ILE A 33 -2.94 4.17 4.17
N PHE A 34 -2.22 3.57 3.22
CA PHE A 34 -2.36 3.84 1.77
C PHE A 34 -3.05 2.70 1.02
N GLN A 35 -3.57 1.67 1.72
CA GLN A 35 -4.25 0.52 1.08
C GLN A 35 -3.41 -0.06 -0.08
N ILE A 36 -2.16 -0.42 0.22
CA ILE A 36 -1.23 -0.99 -0.76
C ILE A 36 -1.57 -2.46 -0.97
N ASN A 37 -1.84 -2.83 -2.22
CA ASN A 37 -2.32 -4.15 -2.60
C ASN A 37 -1.24 -5.24 -2.63
N SER A 38 -1.54 -6.42 -2.07
CA SER A 38 -0.65 -7.59 -2.01
C SER A 38 -0.47 -8.33 -3.34
N HIS A 39 -1.38 -8.15 -4.30
CA HIS A 39 -1.23 -8.78 -5.62
C HIS A 39 0.04 -8.29 -6.32
N TYR A 40 0.41 -7.03 -6.12
CA TYR A 40 1.51 -6.40 -6.87
C TYR A 40 2.70 -5.98 -6.00
N TRP A 41 2.44 -5.34 -4.85
CA TRP A 41 3.44 -4.46 -4.24
C TRP A 41 4.15 -5.04 -3.03
N CYS A 42 3.49 -5.91 -2.28
CA CYS A 42 4.02 -6.57 -1.10
C CYS A 42 3.53 -8.02 -1.05
N ASN A 43 4.22 -8.88 -0.29
CA ASN A 43 3.80 -10.26 -0.08
C ASN A 43 3.24 -10.45 1.34
N ASP A 44 2.03 -11.01 1.42
CA ASP A 44 1.36 -11.36 2.67
C ASP A 44 1.44 -12.86 3.00
N TYR A 45 2.02 -13.64 2.08
CA TYR A 45 2.13 -15.11 2.10
C TYR A 45 0.78 -15.82 2.24
N ARG A 46 -0.32 -15.15 1.86
CA ARG A 46 -1.70 -15.67 1.90
C ARG A 46 -2.35 -15.66 0.53
N SER A 47 -2.00 -14.68 -0.31
CA SER A 47 -2.51 -14.48 -1.66
C SER A 47 -1.40 -14.62 -2.70
N HIS A 48 -1.75 -14.81 -3.97
CA HIS A 48 -0.78 -14.73 -5.07
C HIS A 48 -0.24 -13.30 -5.13
N SER A 49 1.08 -13.15 -5.24
CA SER A 49 1.76 -11.86 -5.24
C SER A 49 2.88 -11.85 -6.28
N GLU A 50 2.89 -10.84 -7.15
CA GLU A 50 4.01 -10.51 -8.01
C GLU A 50 5.20 -9.96 -7.20
N ASN A 51 4.93 -9.47 -5.98
CA ASN A 51 5.89 -8.94 -5.01
C ASN A 51 7.03 -8.12 -5.65
N ILE A 52 6.66 -7.15 -6.50
CA ILE A 52 7.58 -6.42 -7.39
C ILE A 52 8.73 -5.77 -6.60
N TYR A 53 8.48 -5.36 -5.36
CA TYR A 53 9.45 -4.66 -4.52
C TYR A 53 10.01 -5.48 -3.37
N HIS A 54 9.67 -6.77 -3.27
CA HIS A 54 10.14 -7.67 -2.22
C HIS A 54 9.90 -7.14 -0.79
N GLU A 55 8.73 -6.57 -0.54
CA GLU A 55 8.34 -6.04 0.78
C GLU A 55 7.32 -6.96 1.46
N ASP A 56 7.40 -7.06 2.80
CA ASP A 56 6.41 -7.79 3.59
C ASP A 56 5.20 -6.88 3.86
N CYS A 57 3.98 -7.34 3.54
CA CYS A 57 2.78 -6.53 3.76
C CYS A 57 2.56 -6.18 5.24
N GLN A 58 3.11 -6.96 6.19
CA GLN A 58 3.02 -6.65 7.62
C GLN A 58 3.77 -5.38 7.99
N ASP A 59 4.86 -5.04 7.30
CA ASP A 59 5.63 -3.81 7.57
C ASP A 59 4.82 -2.54 7.25
N LEU A 60 3.82 -2.65 6.37
CA LEU A 60 2.94 -1.55 5.99
C LEU A 60 1.96 -1.16 7.10
N LEU A 61 1.74 -2.05 8.07
CA LEU A 61 0.90 -1.82 9.25
C LEU A 61 1.67 -1.16 10.42
N SER A 62 2.97 -0.90 10.23
CA SER A 62 3.84 -0.31 11.26
C SER A 62 3.44 1.13 11.61
N PRO A 63 3.38 1.48 12.91
CA PRO A 63 3.14 2.87 13.36
C PRO A 63 4.18 3.88 12.87
N SER A 64 5.38 3.42 12.48
CA SER A 64 6.42 4.31 11.96
C SER A 64 6.05 4.93 10.61
N LEU A 65 5.12 4.35 9.86
CA LEU A 65 4.73 4.71 8.48
C LEU A 65 5.87 4.72 7.46
N LEU A 66 7.12 4.41 7.85
CA LEU A 66 8.29 4.53 6.99
C LEU A 66 8.18 3.61 5.77
N SER A 67 7.86 2.33 5.99
CA SER A 67 7.66 1.34 4.93
C SER A 67 6.50 1.75 4.01
N SER A 68 5.36 2.15 4.60
CA SER A 68 4.21 2.69 3.84
C SER A 68 4.59 3.88 2.94
N ILE A 69 5.35 4.85 3.45
CA ILE A 69 5.78 6.04 2.68
C ILE A 69 6.79 5.66 1.59
N ILE A 70 7.74 4.76 1.89
CA ILE A 70 8.75 4.31 0.93
C ILE A 70 8.06 3.54 -0.21
N CYS A 71 7.19 2.59 0.11
CA CYS A 71 6.47 1.80 -0.88
C CYS A 71 5.57 2.70 -1.76
N ALA A 72 4.80 3.61 -1.15
CA ALA A 72 3.98 4.56 -1.91
C ALA A 72 4.82 5.45 -2.84
N LYS A 73 6.01 5.90 -2.39
CA LYS A 73 6.94 6.66 -3.25
C LYS A 73 7.46 5.81 -4.42
N LYS A 74 7.76 4.53 -4.20
CA LYS A 74 8.19 3.61 -5.28
C LYS A 74 7.09 3.45 -6.33
N ILE A 75 5.86 3.14 -5.91
CA ILE A 75 4.70 2.99 -6.79
C ILE A 75 4.48 4.26 -7.63
N VAL A 76 4.48 5.44 -7.00
CA VAL A 76 4.28 6.72 -7.72
C VAL A 76 5.43 7.07 -8.65
N SER A 77 6.64 6.54 -8.41
CA SER A 77 7.81 6.74 -9.27
C SER A 77 7.83 5.74 -10.45
N GLY A 78 7.03 4.67 -10.39
CA GLY A 78 6.89 3.66 -11.43
C GLY A 78 5.91 4.04 -12.54
N ALA A 79 5.67 3.10 -13.45
CA ALA A 79 4.65 3.23 -14.49
C ALA A 79 3.25 3.37 -13.87
N GLY A 80 2.42 4.26 -14.41
CA GLY A 80 1.08 4.57 -13.88
C GLY A 80 1.05 5.68 -12.82
N GLY A 81 2.15 5.89 -12.09
CA GLY A 81 2.26 6.97 -11.09
C GLY A 81 1.14 6.89 -10.05
N MET A 82 0.39 7.99 -9.86
CA MET A 82 -0.76 8.03 -8.93
C MET A 82 -1.98 7.24 -9.41
N LYS A 83 -2.03 6.80 -10.67
CA LYS A 83 -3.18 6.04 -11.22
C LYS A 83 -3.21 4.57 -10.77
N ASN A 84 -2.21 4.14 -10.01
CA ASN A 84 -2.15 2.82 -9.41
C ASN A 84 -3.02 2.71 -8.14
N TRP A 85 -3.52 3.85 -7.65
CA TRP A 85 -4.66 3.95 -6.74
C TRP A 85 -5.89 4.34 -7.57
#